data_AF-A0A6I5P7E0-F1
#
_entry.id   AF-A0A6I5P7E0-F1
#
_cell.length_a   1.000
_cell.length_b   1.000
_cell.length_c   1.000
_cell.angle_alpha   90.00
_cell.angle_beta   90.00
_cell.angle_gamma   90.00
#
_symmetry.space_group_name_H-M   'P 1'
#
loop_
_entity.id
_entity.type
_entity.pdbx_description
1 polymer ?
#
loop_
_entity_poly.entity_id
_entity_poly.type
_entity_poly.pdbx_seq_one_letter_code
_entity_poly.pdbx_strand_id
1 'polypeptide(L)'
;MSEKKSPKYDFRGARFAGGFAETVKGDQIGGIQHNYAASEKQSLEDAALEIQRLLKLLEKTNPTATEAEQKAFVTAAIPPSLRQRVVGALQSGGRAAIEEFLDSPYVNVVMAIIKDWQSTE
;
A
#
# COMPACT_ATOMS: atom_id res chain seq x y z
N MET A 1 39.63 -12.16 40.90
CA MET A 1 39.60 -11.96 39.44
C MET A 1 38.16 -12.20 39.00
N SER A 2 37.39 -11.15 38.67
CA SER A 2 35.98 -11.30 38.26
C SER A 2 35.88 -11.33 36.74
N GLU A 3 35.45 -12.48 36.22
CA GLU A 3 35.18 -12.69 34.80
C GLU A 3 33.93 -11.90 34.40
N LYS A 4 34.12 -10.80 33.67
CA LYS A 4 33.01 -10.06 33.05
C LYS A 4 32.40 -10.95 31.96
N LYS A 5 31.29 -11.60 32.27
CA LYS A 5 30.44 -12.26 31.26
C LYS A 5 29.83 -11.18 30.36
N SER A 6 30.49 -10.92 29.24
CA SER A 6 29.88 -10.21 28.12
C SER A 6 28.69 -11.03 27.61
N PRO A 7 27.55 -10.41 27.26
CA PRO A 7 26.47 -11.13 26.59
C PRO A 7 27.02 -11.75 25.30
N LYS A 8 26.87 -13.07 25.13
CA LYS A 8 27.37 -13.83 23.97
C LYS A 8 26.73 -13.41 22.64
N TYR A 9 25.66 -12.62 22.69
CA TYR A 9 24.88 -12.20 21.55
C TYR A 9 24.85 -10.66 21.50
N ASP A 10 25.47 -10.09 20.48
CA ASP A 10 25.44 -8.66 20.18
C ASP A 10 24.24 -8.37 19.27
N PHE A 11 23.27 -7.61 19.78
CA PHE A 11 22.04 -7.26 19.05
C PHE A 11 22.15 -5.89 18.37
N ARG A 12 23.33 -5.25 18.38
CA ARG A 12 23.54 -3.95 17.72
C ARG A 12 23.55 -4.17 16.20
N GLY A 13 22.40 -3.93 15.57
CA GLY A 13 22.14 -4.17 14.15
C GLY A 13 21.11 -5.26 13.86
N ALA A 14 20.57 -5.93 14.89
CA ALA A 14 19.50 -6.91 14.71
C ALA A 14 18.19 -6.22 14.31
N ARG A 15 17.75 -6.45 13.07
CA ARG A 15 16.45 -6.02 12.57
C ARG A 15 15.43 -7.12 12.89
N PHE A 16 14.74 -6.98 14.02
CA PHE A 16 13.67 -7.91 14.39
C PHE A 16 12.45 -7.70 13.48
N ALA A 17 12.15 -8.68 12.61
CA ALA A 17 11.02 -8.63 11.67
C ALA A 17 9.76 -9.29 12.24
N GLY A 18 9.41 -8.91 13.46
CA GLY A 18 8.19 -9.34 14.12
C GLY A 18 7.97 -8.46 15.34
N GLY A 19 6.75 -7.96 15.52
CA GLY A 19 6.39 -7.23 16.73
C GLY A 19 6.70 -8.06 17.97
N PHE A 20 7.10 -7.40 19.06
CA PHE A 20 7.21 -8.04 20.37
C PHE A 20 5.80 -8.44 20.82
N ALA A 21 5.38 -9.65 20.48
CA ALA A 21 4.19 -10.28 21.04
C ALA A 21 4.67 -11.15 22.21
N GLU A 22 4.43 -10.68 23.44
CA GLU A 22 4.83 -11.36 24.69
C GLU A 22 4.11 -12.70 24.90
N THR A 23 3.15 -13.07 24.03
CA THR A 23 2.54 -14.40 24.04
C THR A 23 2.08 -14.78 22.63
N VAL A 24 2.81 -15.69 21.97
CA VAL A 24 2.39 -16.28 20.69
C VAL A 24 2.10 -17.76 20.93
N LYS A 25 0.81 -18.10 20.98
CA LYS A 25 0.30 -19.48 20.87
C LYS A 25 -0.29 -19.62 19.46
N GLY A 26 0.56 -19.93 18.50
CA GLY A 26 0.20 -20.13 17.10
C GLY A 26 1.46 -20.06 16.23
N ASP A 27 1.56 -20.93 15.24
CA ASP A 27 2.75 -21.07 14.39
C ASP A 27 3.20 -19.71 13.83
N GLN A 28 4.38 -19.28 14.25
CA GLN A 28 5.03 -18.10 13.70
C GLN A 28 5.55 -18.46 12.31
N ILE A 29 4.73 -18.24 11.29
CA ILE A 29 5.19 -18.26 9.91
C ILE A 29 6.11 -17.04 9.75
N GLY A 30 7.42 -17.29 9.75
CA GLY A 30 8.44 -16.29 9.49
C GLY A 30 8.13 -15.58 8.16
N GLY A 31 7.60 -14.37 8.27
CA GLY A 31 7.28 -13.54 7.12
C GLY A 31 8.55 -13.30 6.31
N ILE A 32 8.50 -13.66 5.04
CA ILE A 32 9.58 -13.48 4.08
C ILE A 32 9.99 -12.00 4.13
N GLN A 33 11.22 -11.71 4.53
CA GLN A 33 11.80 -10.39 4.33
C GLN A 33 12.08 -10.23 2.84
N HIS A 34 11.05 -9.94 2.03
CA HIS A 34 11.36 -9.21 0.81
C HIS A 34 11.75 -7.80 1.24
N ASN A 35 12.74 -7.25 0.56
CA ASN A 35 13.08 -5.85 0.63
C ASN A 35 11.92 -5.03 0.02
N TYR A 36 10.77 -5.04 0.70
CA TYR A 36 9.48 -4.60 0.18
C TYR A 36 9.43 -3.08 0.04
N ALA A 37 10.20 -2.31 0.81
CA ALA A 37 10.05 -0.85 0.84
C ALA A 37 10.38 -0.14 -0.48
N ALA A 38 11.29 -0.68 -1.31
CA ALA A 38 11.59 -0.11 -2.62
C ALA A 38 10.59 -0.57 -3.70
N SER A 39 10.26 -1.87 -3.70
CA SER A 39 9.29 -2.46 -4.65
C SER A 39 7.86 -2.01 -4.37
N GLU A 40 7.50 -1.77 -3.11
CA GLU A 40 6.19 -1.26 -2.72
C GLU A 40 6.02 0.19 -3.18
N LYS A 41 7.02 1.05 -2.96
CA LYS A 41 7.00 2.42 -3.47
C LYS A 41 6.82 2.49 -4.98
N GLN A 42 7.60 1.70 -5.73
CA GLN A 42 7.45 1.60 -7.19
C GLN A 42 6.05 1.07 -7.55
N SER A 43 5.55 0.05 -6.85
CA SER A 43 4.21 -0.48 -7.11
C SER A 43 3.07 0.49 -6.77
N LEU A 44 3.30 1.45 -5.86
CA LEU A 44 2.32 2.46 -5.48
C LEU A 44 2.27 3.62 -6.45
N GLU A 45 3.45 4.07 -6.89
CA GLU A 45 3.57 5.00 -8.00
C GLU A 45 2.87 4.42 -9.24
N ASP A 46 3.21 3.19 -9.61
CA ASP A 46 2.60 2.50 -10.75
C ASP A 46 1.08 2.40 -10.60
N ALA A 47 0.58 2.06 -9.41
CA ALA A 47 -0.85 1.96 -9.16
C ALA A 47 -1.57 3.31 -9.24
N ALA A 48 -1.00 4.36 -8.64
CA ALA A 48 -1.57 5.71 -8.69
C ALA A 48 -1.63 6.22 -10.13
N LEU A 49 -0.53 6.05 -10.88
CA LEU A 49 -0.45 6.42 -12.29
C LEU A 49 -1.43 5.60 -13.15
N GLU A 50 -1.63 4.32 -12.86
CA GLU A 50 -2.57 3.48 -13.59
C GLU A 50 -4.03 3.90 -13.34
N ILE A 51 -4.41 4.17 -12.08
CA ILE A 51 -5.75 4.72 -11.78
C ILE A 51 -5.96 6.04 -12.52
N GLN A 52 -4.97 6.92 -12.49
CA GLN A 52 -5.03 8.19 -13.22
C GLN A 52 -5.18 7.98 -14.74
N ARG A 53 -4.45 7.03 -15.34
CA ARG A 53 -4.57 6.72 -16.77
C ARG A 53 -5.98 6.22 -17.12
N LEU A 54 -6.57 5.38 -16.28
CA LEU A 54 -7.94 4.89 -16.47
C LEU A 54 -8.96 6.03 -16.39
N LEU A 55 -8.81 6.95 -15.43
CA LEU A 55 -9.66 8.14 -15.35
C LEU A 55 -9.50 9.05 -16.57
N LYS A 56 -8.27 9.29 -17.03
CA LYS A 56 -8.00 10.04 -18.27
C LYS A 56 -8.63 9.39 -19.50
N LEU A 57 -8.59 8.06 -19.58
CA LEU A 57 -9.21 7.32 -20.68
C LEU A 57 -10.73 7.48 -20.64
N LEU A 58 -11.34 7.34 -19.46
CA LEU A 58 -12.78 7.50 -19.28
C LEU A 58 -13.25 8.93 -19.57
N GLU A 59 -12.50 9.94 -19.14
CA GLU A 59 -12.80 11.35 -19.44
C GLU A 59 -12.81 11.62 -20.95
N LYS A 60 -11.90 10.98 -21.71
CA LYS A 60 -11.87 11.11 -23.18
C LYS A 60 -13.02 10.39 -23.87
N THR A 61 -13.45 9.24 -23.36
CA THR A 61 -14.48 8.41 -24.02
C THR A 61 -15.90 8.71 -23.53
N ASN A 62 -16.04 9.20 -22.30
CA ASN A 62 -17.27 9.58 -21.64
C ASN A 62 -17.03 10.77 -20.68
N PRO A 63 -16.91 12.01 -21.20
CA PRO A 63 -16.65 13.20 -20.39
C PRO A 63 -17.79 13.54 -19.42
N THR A 64 -18.98 12.98 -19.63
CA THR A 64 -20.14 13.13 -18.74
C THR A 64 -20.25 12.01 -17.69
N ALA A 65 -19.23 11.15 -17.58
CA ALA A 65 -19.20 10.07 -16.61
C ALA A 65 -19.32 10.62 -15.17
N THR A 66 -20.34 10.14 -14.47
CA THR A 66 -20.56 10.40 -13.05
C THR A 66 -19.45 9.79 -12.20
N GLU A 67 -19.26 10.27 -10.97
CA GLU A 67 -18.28 9.69 -10.04
C GLU A 67 -18.50 8.19 -9.82
N ALA A 68 -19.76 7.75 -9.80
CA ALA A 68 -20.11 6.33 -9.67
C ALA A 68 -19.62 5.50 -10.86
N GLU A 69 -19.75 6.03 -12.08
CA GLU A 69 -19.26 5.36 -13.30
C GLU A 69 -17.73 5.37 -13.36
N GLN A 70 -17.08 6.46 -12.94
CA GLN A 70 -15.63 6.53 -12.82
C GLN A 70 -15.09 5.47 -11.87
N LYS A 71 -15.70 5.37 -10.69
CA LYS A 71 -15.34 4.36 -9.69
C LYS A 71 -15.58 2.94 -10.20
N ALA A 72 -16.75 2.67 -10.81
CA ALA A 72 -17.08 1.35 -11.33
C ALA A 72 -16.11 0.92 -12.44
N PHE A 73 -15.79 1.83 -13.36
CA PHE A 73 -14.86 1.59 -14.45
C PHE A 73 -13.45 1.26 -13.93
N VAL A 74 -12.90 2.10 -13.04
CA VAL A 74 -11.56 1.86 -12.46
C VAL A 74 -11.53 0.56 -11.67
N THR A 75 -12.56 0.30 -10.86
CA THR A 75 -12.65 -0.92 -10.04
C THR A 75 -12.72 -2.18 -10.89
N ALA A 76 -13.44 -2.14 -12.02
CA ALA A 76 -13.52 -3.24 -12.97
C ALA A 76 -12.21 -3.46 -13.74
N ALA A 77 -11.49 -2.38 -14.06
CA ALA A 77 -10.24 -2.44 -14.82
C ALA A 77 -9.03 -2.87 -13.97
N ILE A 78 -9.06 -2.61 -12.66
CA ILE A 78 -7.95 -2.92 -11.75
C ILE A 78 -8.14 -4.29 -11.07
N PRO A 79 -7.13 -5.19 -11.12
CA PRO A 79 -7.23 -6.50 -10.51
C PRO A 79 -7.28 -6.41 -8.97
N PRO A 80 -7.95 -7.36 -8.27
CA PRO A 80 -8.10 -7.33 -6.82
C PRO A 80 -6.78 -7.22 -6.04
N SER A 81 -5.73 -7.90 -6.51
CA SER A 81 -4.40 -7.87 -5.89
C SER A 81 -3.77 -6.47 -5.89
N LEU A 82 -4.02 -5.67 -6.91
CA LEU A 82 -3.55 -4.29 -6.97
C LEU A 82 -4.36 -3.38 -6.04
N ARG A 83 -5.68 -3.57 -5.96
CA ARG A 83 -6.54 -2.84 -5.00
C ARG A 83 -6.09 -3.05 -3.56
N GLN A 84 -5.82 -4.30 -3.17
CA GLN A 84 -5.34 -4.64 -1.83
C GLN A 84 -4.00 -3.97 -1.49
N ARG A 85 -3.08 -3.88 -2.44
CA ARG A 85 -1.80 -3.18 -2.25
C ARG A 85 -1.99 -1.69 -2.04
N VAL A 86 -2.82 -1.05 -2.86
CA VAL A 86 -3.11 0.38 -2.75
C VAL A 86 -3.81 0.69 -1.42
N VAL A 87 -4.77 -0.14 -1.01
CA VAL A 87 -5.44 -0.05 0.29
C VAL A 87 -4.45 -0.22 1.44
N GLY A 88 -3.61 -1.25 1.41
CA GLY A 88 -2.62 -1.52 2.46
C GLY A 88 -1.60 -0.39 2.62
N ALA A 89 -1.15 0.20 1.52
CA ALA A 89 -0.26 1.36 1.55
C ALA A 89 -0.95 2.63 2.07
N LEU A 90 -2.23 2.82 1.77
CA LEU A 90 -2.97 3.93 2.33
C LEU A 90 -3.11 3.78 3.86
N GLN A 91 -3.37 2.55 4.34
CA GLN A 91 -3.45 2.22 5.77
C GLN A 91 -2.11 2.39 6.51
N SER A 92 -0.98 2.15 5.84
CA SER A 92 0.36 2.38 6.41
C SER A 92 0.79 3.85 6.44
N GLY A 93 -0.10 4.78 6.06
CA GLY A 93 0.16 6.22 6.04
C GLY A 93 0.69 6.75 4.70
N GLY A 94 0.67 5.93 3.64
CA GLY A 94 1.16 6.27 2.30
C GLY A 94 0.29 7.25 1.51
N ARG A 95 -0.65 7.95 2.15
CA ARG A 95 -1.56 8.90 1.48
C ARG A 95 -0.79 9.99 0.72
N ALA A 96 0.16 10.65 1.39
CA ALA A 96 0.93 11.74 0.78
C ALA A 96 1.75 11.25 -0.43
N ALA A 97 2.27 10.02 -0.36
CA ALA A 97 2.99 9.41 -1.48
C ALA A 97 2.05 9.20 -2.68
N ILE A 98 0.85 8.66 -2.46
CA ILE A 98 -0.14 8.50 -3.54
C ILE A 98 -0.51 9.85 -4.16
N GLU A 99 -0.76 10.87 -3.33
CA GLU A 99 -1.11 12.22 -3.79
C GLU A 99 0.00 12.88 -4.62
N GLU A 100 1.28 12.63 -4.29
CA GLU A 100 2.44 13.18 -5.01
C GLU A 100 2.54 12.68 -6.47
N PHE A 101 2.04 11.49 -6.77
CA PHE A 101 2.07 10.91 -8.11
C PHE A 101 0.86 11.30 -8.98
N LEU A 102 -0.12 11.99 -8.40
CA LEU A 102 -1.38 12.31 -9.07
C LEU A 102 -1.40 13.78 -9.50
N ASP A 103 -1.93 14.04 -10.70
CA ASP A 103 -2.25 15.40 -11.09
C ASP A 103 -3.41 15.90 -10.22
N SER A 104 -3.38 17.19 -9.85
CA SER A 104 -4.36 17.85 -8.99
C SER A 104 -5.84 17.50 -9.25
N PRO A 105 -6.36 17.43 -10.50
CA PRO A 105 -7.76 17.08 -10.73
C PRO A 105 -8.12 15.64 -10.36
N TYR A 106 -7.16 14.70 -10.38
CA TYR A 106 -7.43 13.29 -10.11
C TYR A 106 -7.28 12.92 -8.63
N VAL A 107 -6.60 13.73 -7.82
CA VAL A 107 -6.35 13.45 -6.40
C VAL A 107 -7.63 13.09 -5.64
N ASN A 108 -8.66 13.94 -5.72
CA ASN A 108 -9.91 13.71 -4.98
C ASN A 108 -10.65 12.45 -5.43
N VAL A 109 -10.71 12.23 -6.75
CA VAL A 109 -11.41 11.08 -7.36
C VAL A 109 -10.68 9.78 -7.01
N VAL A 110 -9.37 9.73 -7.18
CA VAL A 110 -8.54 8.56 -6.85
C VAL A 110 -8.66 8.23 -5.37
N MET A 111 -8.58 9.23 -4.49
CA MET A 111 -8.72 9.01 -3.05
C MET A 111 -10.11 8.52 -2.65
N ALA A 112 -11.17 8.98 -3.34
CA ALA A 112 -12.53 8.46 -3.13
C ALA A 112 -12.65 6.99 -3.55
N ILE A 113 -12.07 6.62 -4.70
CA ILE A 113 -12.02 5.23 -5.19
C ILE A 113 -11.29 4.32 -4.20
N ILE A 114 -10.13 4.74 -3.69
CA ILE A 114 -9.35 3.92 -2.75
C ILE A 114 -10.08 3.75 -1.42
N LYS A 115 -10.71 4.82 -0.90
CA LYS A 115 -11.54 4.74 0.33
C LYS A 115 -12.73 3.80 0.18
N ASP A 116 -13.29 3.72 -1.02
CA ASP A 116 -14.36 2.79 -1.29
C ASP A 116 -13.90 1.33 -1.23
N TRP A 117 -12.71 1.04 -1.77
CA TRP A 117 -12.10 -0.28 -1.63
C TRP A 117 -11.81 -0.64 -0.17
N GLN A 118 -11.47 0.35 0.68
CA GLN A 118 -11.34 0.15 2.13
C GLN A 118 -12.66 -0.17 2.85
N SER A 119 -13.79 0.24 2.27
CA SER A 119 -15.12 0.07 2.87
C SER A 119 -15.84 -1.17 2.36
N THR A 120 -15.30 -1.85 1.35
CA THR A 120 -15.90 -3.01 0.68
C THR A 120 -15.25 -4.34 1.11
N GLU A 121 -14.10 -4.29 1.79
CA GLU A 121 -13.41 -5.44 2.43
C GLU A 121 -13.62 -5.41 3.95
#